data_AF-A0AAD2JVX5-F1
#
_entry.id   AF-A0AAD2JVX5-F1
#
_cell.length_a   1.000
_cell.length_b   1.000
_cell.length_c   1.000
_cell.angle_alpha   90.00
_cell.angle_beta   90.00
_cell.angle_gamma   90.00
#
_symmetry.space_group_name_H-M   'P 1'
#
loop_
_entity.id
_entity.type
_entity.pdbx_description
1 polymer ?
#
loop_
_entity_poly.entity_id
_entity_poly.type
_entity_poly.pdbx_seq_one_letter_code
_entity_poly.pdbx_strand_id
1 'polypeptide(L)'
;MAVPTKFKQLLVSLLLAGSSSAEEYTGPYAHGGSWRKGFAQAKALVDQMTIPEKVNLTTGWPGVCAGGTGEVARLGIPVLCLQDGPNGVRPARRASQFPTGLTAAATWNRDLIAARGGAIARE
;
A
#
# COMPACT_ATOMS: atom_id res chain seq x y z
N MET A 1 21.02 42.77 -20.52
CA MET A 1 19.63 42.51 -20.08
C MET A 1 19.67 41.42 -19.02
N ALA A 2 19.42 41.78 -17.77
CA ALA A 2 19.56 40.87 -16.62
C ALA A 2 18.31 40.01 -16.47
N VAL A 3 18.46 38.68 -16.50
CA VAL A 3 17.36 37.74 -16.22
C VAL A 3 17.04 37.81 -14.72
N PRO A 4 15.79 38.11 -14.31
CA PRO A 4 15.44 38.29 -12.92
C PRO A 4 15.61 37.00 -12.11
N THR A 5 16.21 37.11 -10.93
CA THR A 5 16.57 36.02 -9.99
C THR A 5 15.40 35.14 -9.57
N LYS A 6 14.16 35.65 -9.61
CA LYS A 6 12.95 34.85 -9.34
C LYS A 6 12.72 33.73 -10.37
N PHE A 7 13.25 33.87 -11.59
CA PHE A 7 13.09 32.85 -12.64
C PHE A 7 14.02 31.63 -12.41
N LYS A 8 15.16 31.81 -11.72
CA LYS A 8 16.07 30.69 -11.37
C LYS A 8 15.51 29.78 -10.27
N GLN A 9 14.75 30.33 -9.30
CA GLN A 9 14.12 29.52 -8.25
C GLN A 9 12.97 28.63 -8.76
N LEU A 10 12.29 29.06 -9.83
CA LEU A 10 11.20 28.27 -10.42
C LEU A 10 11.73 27.05 -11.20
N LEU A 11 12.89 27.18 -11.85
CA LEU A 11 13.54 26.10 -12.59
C LEU A 11 14.12 25.01 -11.68
N VAL A 12 14.65 25.36 -10.51
CA VAL A 12 15.20 24.36 -9.56
C VAL A 12 14.10 23.54 -8.88
N SER A 13 12.91 24.10 -8.69
CA SER A 13 11.78 23.39 -8.07
C SER A 13 11.13 22.35 -9.01
N LEU A 14 11.36 22.46 -10.32
CA LEU A 14 10.88 21.51 -11.33
C LEU A 14 11.84 20.31 -11.53
N LEU A 15 13.05 20.37 -10.95
CA LEU A 15 14.10 19.35 -11.08
C LEU A 15 14.13 18.29 -9.96
N LEU A 16 13.18 18.34 -9.01
CA LEU A 16 13.05 17.34 -7.93
C LEU A 16 11.71 16.58 -7.95
N ALA A 17 10.88 16.78 -8.97
CA ALA A 17 9.84 15.80 -9.29
C ALA A 17 10.57 14.57 -9.86
N GLY A 18 10.87 13.59 -9.00
CA GLY A 18 11.52 12.35 -9.36
C GLY A 18 10.84 11.73 -10.59
N SER A 19 11.44 11.96 -11.76
CA SER A 19 11.08 11.36 -13.01
C SER A 19 11.53 9.90 -12.93
N SER A 20 10.61 8.99 -12.67
CA SER A 20 10.85 7.59 -12.98
C SER A 20 10.81 7.48 -14.52
N SER A 21 11.96 7.70 -15.14
CA SER A 21 12.13 7.52 -16.58
C SER A 21 12.33 6.03 -16.88
N ALA A 22 12.11 5.63 -18.13
CA ALA A 22 12.30 4.26 -18.64
C ALA A 22 13.75 3.72 -18.56
N GLU A 23 14.65 4.45 -17.89
CA GLU A 23 16.08 4.13 -17.73
C GLU A 23 16.42 3.60 -16.32
N GLU A 24 15.46 3.55 -15.42
CA GLU A 24 15.65 2.99 -14.08
C GLU A 24 15.31 1.50 -14.07
N TYR A 25 16.34 0.64 -14.17
CA TYR A 25 16.17 -0.83 -14.15
C TYR A 25 15.77 -1.36 -12.76
N THR A 26 15.91 -0.54 -11.71
CA THR A 26 15.57 -0.89 -10.33
C THR A 26 14.47 0.04 -9.82
N GLY A 27 13.39 -0.51 -9.26
CA GLY A 27 12.40 0.31 -8.57
C GLY A 27 13.03 1.08 -7.40
N PRO A 28 12.51 2.28 -7.08
CA PRO A 28 13.08 3.11 -6.01
C PRO A 28 12.98 2.41 -4.65
N TYR A 29 14.04 2.49 -3.85
CA TYR A 29 14.01 1.97 -2.48
C TYR A 29 13.12 2.81 -1.56
N ALA A 30 12.35 2.12 -0.72
CA ALA A 30 11.57 2.77 0.32
C ALA A 30 12.49 3.48 1.32
N HIS A 31 12.18 4.74 1.61
CA HIS A 31 12.91 5.60 2.56
C HIS A 31 11.96 6.18 3.64
N GLY A 32 10.73 5.67 3.71
CA GLY A 32 9.73 6.01 4.72
C GLY A 32 8.90 7.26 4.44
N GLY A 33 9.47 8.38 3.99
CA GLY A 33 8.70 9.59 3.71
C GLY A 33 7.75 10.00 4.86
N SER A 34 6.46 10.17 4.58
CA SER A 34 5.42 10.41 5.59
C SER A 34 5.16 9.21 6.53
N TRP A 35 5.59 8.01 6.15
CA TRP A 35 5.48 6.75 6.90
C TRP A 35 6.72 6.43 7.74
N ARG A 36 7.55 7.42 8.07
CA ARG A 36 8.86 7.24 8.74
C ARG A 36 8.82 6.31 9.96
N LYS A 37 7.78 6.40 10.80
CA LYS A 37 7.60 5.51 11.96
C LYS A 37 7.43 4.05 11.54
N GLY A 38 6.50 3.78 10.63
CA GLY A 38 6.25 2.43 10.12
C GLY A 38 7.46 1.87 9.38
N PHE A 39 8.14 2.71 8.60
CA PHE A 39 9.37 2.32 7.91
C PHE A 39 10.50 1.93 8.87
N ALA A 40 10.72 2.71 9.94
CA ALA A 40 11.74 2.37 10.94
C ALA A 40 11.44 1.02 11.62
N GLN A 41 10.17 0.77 11.95
CA GLN A 41 9.72 -0.51 12.52
C GLN A 41 9.90 -1.68 11.55
N ALA A 42 9.46 -1.50 10.31
CA ALA A 42 9.60 -2.51 9.25
C ALA A 42 11.07 -2.83 8.98
N LYS A 43 11.93 -1.81 8.87
CA LYS A 43 13.37 -2.00 8.68
C LYS A 43 13.99 -2.79 9.83
N ALA A 44 13.73 -2.40 11.08
CA ALA A 44 14.28 -3.09 12.25
C ALA A 44 13.84 -4.58 12.32
N LEU A 45 12.62 -4.89 11.86
CA LEU A 45 12.10 -6.25 11.79
C LEU A 45 12.73 -7.05 10.62
N VAL A 46 12.79 -6.46 9.43
CA VAL A 46 13.34 -7.10 8.21
C VAL A 46 14.86 -7.30 8.31
N ASP A 47 15.57 -6.43 9.02
CA ASP A 47 17.01 -6.59 9.28
C ASP A 47 17.31 -7.84 10.13
N GLN A 48 16.34 -8.33 10.89
CA GLN A 48 16.46 -9.58 11.67
C GLN A 48 16.12 -10.84 10.86
N MET A 49 15.59 -10.70 9.63
CA MET A 49 15.15 -11.83 8.82
C MET A 49 16.30 -12.47 8.04
N THR A 50 16.28 -13.79 7.99
CA THR A 50 17.04 -14.59 7.02
C THR A 50 16.48 -14.39 5.60
N ILE A 51 17.26 -14.77 4.58
CA ILE A 51 16.79 -14.69 3.19
C ILE A 51 15.52 -15.54 2.96
N PRO A 52 15.41 -16.79 3.43
CA PRO A 52 14.17 -17.57 3.29
C PRO A 52 12.95 -16.90 3.95
N GLU A 53 13.11 -16.28 5.12
CA GLU A 53 12.03 -15.56 5.79
C GLU A 53 11.56 -14.33 4.98
N LYS A 54 12.49 -13.62 4.31
CA LYS A 54 12.15 -12.53 3.38
C LYS A 54 11.39 -13.07 2.16
N VAL A 55 11.83 -14.19 1.59
CA VAL A 55 11.16 -14.82 0.44
C VAL A 55 9.74 -15.25 0.80
N ASN A 56 9.52 -15.83 1.98
CA ASN A 56 8.20 -16.22 2.48
C ASN A 56 7.19 -15.07 2.45
N LEU A 57 7.58 -13.86 2.87
CA LEU A 57 6.67 -12.69 2.85
C LEU A 57 6.32 -12.20 1.45
N THR A 58 7.16 -12.50 0.46
CA THR A 58 7.00 -12.01 -0.92
C THR A 58 6.40 -13.04 -1.88
N THR A 59 6.16 -14.26 -1.41
CA THR A 59 5.67 -15.37 -2.22
C THR A 59 4.27 -15.78 -1.79
N GLY A 60 3.40 -16.04 -2.76
CA GLY A 60 2.04 -16.52 -2.50
C GLY A 60 2.06 -17.89 -1.82
N TRP A 61 1.24 -18.04 -0.79
CA TRP A 61 1.09 -19.27 -0.03
C TRP A 61 -0.38 -19.73 -0.04
N PRO A 62 -0.66 -21.03 -0.16
CA PRO A 62 -2.02 -21.55 -0.11
C PRO A 62 -2.67 -21.32 1.26
N GLY A 63 -3.96 -20.99 1.27
CA GLY A 63 -4.72 -20.74 2.49
C GLY A 63 -6.21 -20.54 2.22
N VAL A 64 -6.95 -20.13 3.24
CA VAL A 64 -8.40 -19.87 3.15
C VAL A 64 -8.73 -18.57 2.39
N CYS A 65 -7.75 -17.68 2.29
CA CYS A 65 -7.88 -16.40 1.62
C CYS A 65 -7.53 -16.53 0.14
N ALA A 66 -8.10 -15.66 -0.69
CA ALA A 66 -7.83 -15.50 -2.12
C ALA A 66 -6.34 -15.37 -2.44
N GLY A 67 -5.58 -14.72 -1.54
CA GLY A 67 -4.12 -14.80 -1.51
C GLY A 67 -3.60 -14.77 -0.07
N GLY A 68 -2.37 -15.22 0.12
CA GLY A 68 -1.68 -15.07 1.39
C GLY A 68 -0.17 -15.12 1.21
N THR A 69 0.57 -14.62 2.18
CA THR A 69 2.03 -14.77 2.24
C THR A 69 2.42 -16.03 3.00
N GLY A 70 3.69 -16.45 2.93
CA GLY A 70 4.26 -17.30 3.97
C GLY A 70 4.34 -16.58 5.32
N GLU A 71 4.49 -17.35 6.39
CA GLU A 71 4.73 -16.82 7.75
C GLU A 71 6.23 -16.65 8.05
N VAL A 72 6.52 -15.85 9.09
CA VAL A 72 7.84 -15.75 9.72
C VAL A 72 7.68 -16.05 11.21
N ALA A 73 7.44 -17.33 11.52
CA ALA A 73 7.06 -17.80 12.85
C ALA A 73 8.08 -17.41 13.95
N ARG A 74 9.39 -17.45 13.65
CA ARG A 74 10.46 -17.07 14.58
C ARG A 74 10.35 -15.62 15.08
N LEU A 75 9.85 -14.72 14.23
CA LEU A 75 9.63 -13.30 14.56
C LEU A 75 8.16 -12.98 14.88
N GLY A 76 7.30 -14.01 15.00
CA GLY A 76 5.89 -13.84 15.33
C GLY A 76 5.05 -13.18 14.24
N ILE A 77 5.47 -13.23 12.97
CA ILE A 77 4.69 -12.69 11.86
C ILE A 77 3.81 -13.82 11.30
N PRO A 78 2.47 -13.72 11.42
CA PRO A 78 1.57 -14.72 10.86
C PRO A 78 1.49 -14.58 9.34
N VAL A 79 0.81 -15.54 8.70
CA VAL A 79 0.37 -15.38 7.32
C VAL A 79 -0.44 -14.09 7.18
N LEU A 80 -0.07 -13.23 6.21
CA LEU A 80 -0.90 -12.10 5.82
C LEU A 80 -2.00 -12.63 4.90
N CYS A 81 -3.25 -12.52 5.33
CA CYS A 81 -4.42 -12.91 4.54
C CYS A 81 -4.87 -11.76 3.63
N LEU A 82 -4.87 -11.98 2.32
CA LEU A 82 -5.35 -11.03 1.33
C LEU A 82 -6.71 -11.51 0.81
N GLN A 83 -7.74 -10.70 1.06
CA GLN A 83 -9.11 -11.01 0.68
C GLN A 83 -9.69 -10.00 -0.31
N ASP A 84 -10.43 -10.54 -1.27
CA ASP A 84 -11.33 -9.74 -2.08
C ASP A 84 -12.54 -9.32 -1.23
N GLY A 85 -13.29 -8.29 -1.59
CA GLY A 85 -13.06 -7.38 -2.69
C GLY A 85 -13.66 -5.99 -2.44
N PRO A 86 -13.73 -5.14 -3.49
CA PRO A 86 -14.04 -3.72 -3.34
C PRO A 86 -15.43 -3.39 -2.77
N ASN A 87 -16.34 -4.36 -2.68
CA ASN A 87 -17.71 -4.21 -2.18
C ASN A 87 -18.08 -5.17 -1.03
N GLY A 88 -17.09 -5.72 -0.33
CA GLY A 88 -17.29 -6.66 0.79
C GLY A 88 -16.39 -7.89 0.68
N VAL A 89 -16.32 -8.70 1.74
CA VAL A 89 -15.40 -9.85 1.83
C VAL A 89 -15.82 -11.01 0.93
N ARG A 90 -14.86 -11.66 0.25
CA ARG A 90 -15.06 -12.76 -0.69
C ARG A 90 -13.92 -13.80 -0.65
N PRO A 91 -14.24 -15.11 -0.55
CA PRO A 91 -15.58 -15.69 -0.32
C PRO A 91 -15.92 -15.70 1.17
N ALA A 92 -17.05 -15.11 1.56
CA ALA A 92 -17.53 -15.15 2.94
C ALA A 92 -19.02 -15.46 3.03
N ARG A 93 -19.42 -16.10 4.14
CA ARG A 93 -20.83 -16.25 4.54
C ARG A 93 -21.07 -15.32 5.72
N ARG A 94 -22.30 -14.83 5.86
CA ARG A 94 -22.68 -13.87 6.92
C ARG A 94 -21.89 -12.54 6.84
N ALA A 95 -21.54 -12.13 5.63
CA ALA A 95 -20.97 -10.83 5.30
C ALA A 95 -22.02 -9.97 4.59
N SER A 96 -21.88 -8.65 4.62
CA SER A 96 -22.78 -7.76 3.89
C SER A 96 -22.30 -7.58 2.45
N GLN A 97 -23.24 -7.32 1.55
CA GLN A 97 -22.94 -6.94 0.17
C GLN A 97 -23.16 -5.44 0.01
N PHE A 98 -22.06 -4.67 -0.01
CA PHE A 98 -22.14 -3.22 -0.09
C PHE A 98 -22.44 -2.73 -1.52
N PRO A 99 -22.99 -1.51 -1.68
CA PRO A 99 -23.10 -0.88 -2.99
C PRO A 99 -21.76 -0.86 -3.72
N THR A 100 -21.75 -0.95 -5.05
CA THR A 100 -20.52 -0.93 -5.84
C THR A 100 -19.80 0.43 -5.74
N GLY A 101 -18.55 0.49 -6.20
CA GLY A 101 -17.82 1.76 -6.32
C GLY A 101 -18.55 2.77 -7.21
N LEU A 102 -19.20 2.32 -8.29
CA LEU A 102 -19.99 3.17 -9.17
C LEU A 102 -21.20 3.77 -8.45
N THR A 103 -21.94 2.96 -7.70
CA THR A 103 -23.08 3.44 -6.89
C THR A 103 -22.63 4.41 -5.81
N ALA A 104 -21.49 4.14 -5.15
CA ALA A 104 -20.92 5.04 -4.17
C ALA A 104 -20.51 6.40 -4.79
N ALA A 105 -19.92 6.38 -5.99
CA ALA A 105 -19.56 7.60 -6.72
C ALA A 105 -20.78 8.44 -7.12
N ALA A 106 -21.89 7.80 -7.53
CA ALA A 106 -23.12 8.47 -7.89
C ALA A 106 -23.76 9.28 -6.75
N THR A 107 -23.34 9.05 -5.50
CA THR A 107 -23.79 9.85 -4.34
C THR A 107 -23.16 11.24 -4.29
N TRP A 108 -21.99 11.43 -4.92
CA TRP A 108 -21.15 12.62 -4.77
C TRP A 108 -20.89 13.03 -3.31
N ASN A 109 -20.94 12.06 -2.38
CA ASN A 109 -20.86 12.30 -0.95
C ASN A 109 -19.64 11.61 -0.34
N ARG A 110 -18.64 12.41 0.07
CA ARG A 110 -17.37 11.91 0.65
C ARG A 110 -17.57 11.18 1.97
N ASP A 111 -18.52 11.60 2.79
CA ASP A 111 -18.80 10.99 4.08
C ASP A 111 -19.41 9.60 3.92
N LEU A 112 -20.33 9.43 2.95
CA LEU A 112 -20.88 8.12 2.61
C LEU A 112 -19.81 7.17 2.04
N ILE A 113 -18.90 7.68 1.20
CA ILE A 113 -17.79 6.88 0.67
C ILE A 113 -16.86 6.42 1.80
N ALA A 114 -16.51 7.31 2.74
CA ALA A 114 -15.68 6.98 3.89
C ALA A 114 -16.38 5.98 4.84
N ALA A 115 -17.66 6.21 5.13
CA ALA A 115 -18.47 5.32 5.98
C ALA A 115 -18.59 3.91 5.37
N ARG A 116 -18.77 3.81 4.04
CA ARG A 116 -18.77 2.54 3.31
C ARG A 116 -17.43 1.81 3.46
N GLY A 117 -16.31 2.50 3.25
CA GLY A 117 -14.97 1.90 3.42
C GLY A 117 -14.73 1.40 4.84
N GLY A 118 -15.09 2.21 5.85
CA GLY A 118 -14.98 1.83 7.25
C GLY A 118 -15.92 0.69 7.66
N ALA A 119 -17.09 0.56 7.01
CA ALA A 119 -17.99 -0.56 7.25
C ALA A 119 -17.45 -1.87 6.64
N ILE A 120 -16.92 -1.83 5.41
CA ILE A 120 -16.25 -2.99 4.78
C ILE A 120 -15.08 -3.47 5.65
N ALA A 121 -14.28 -2.56 6.20
CA ALA A 121 -13.12 -2.91 7.02
C ALA A 121 -13.46 -3.48 8.41
N ARG A 122 -14.72 -3.35 8.87
CA ARG A 122 -15.18 -3.89 10.17
C ARG A 122 -15.77 -5.30 10.05
N GLU A 123 -16.10 -5.76 8.85
CA GLU A 123 -16.52 -7.14 8.61
C GLU A 123 -15.35 -8.12 8.78
#